data_AF-R6YUS0-F1
#
_entry.id   AF-R6YUS0-F1
#
_cell.length_a   1.000
_cell.length_b   1.000
_cell.length_c   1.000
_cell.angle_alpha   90.00
_cell.angle_beta   90.00
_cell.angle_gamma   90.00
#
_symmetry.space_group_name_H-M   'P 1'
#
loop_
_entity.id
_entity.type
_entity.pdbx_description
1 polymer ?
#
loop_
_entity_poly.entity_id
_entity_poly.type
_entity_poly.pdbx_seq_one_letter_code
_entity_poly.pdbx_strand_id
1 'polypeptide(L)'
;MLTAIEIIILIIGFLAVCISFFVGNNSNAKTAQISHVDMPEETKEQLKKEMTDYLEGKKEQTISETQEYLNRKSNEKIMEFDEFSSQIMEKINRNHEEVVFMYQMLSDKEEQLKEHLNHASKKNPTQAAGIERKKEILQKKVPEKEKKVEKKAEVPPSQDSDLNAQMLALYKQGKSILEISKMLHVGQGEVKLIVSLYGGK
;
A
#
# COMPACT_ATOMS: atom_id res chain seq x y z
N MET A 1 -59.71 -67.97 29.37
CA MET A 1 -58.96 -68.65 28.30
C MET A 1 -58.78 -67.64 27.18
N LEU A 2 -57.54 -67.32 26.80
CA LEU A 2 -57.33 -66.55 25.56
C LEU A 2 -57.85 -67.37 24.40
N THR A 3 -58.68 -66.75 23.57
CA THR A 3 -59.24 -67.43 22.39
C THR A 3 -58.11 -67.72 21.40
N ALA A 4 -58.20 -68.82 20.66
CA ALA A 4 -57.17 -69.23 19.72
C ALA A 4 -56.82 -68.12 18.70
N ILE A 5 -57.79 -67.26 18.39
CA ILE A 5 -57.64 -66.10 17.49
C ILE A 5 -56.71 -65.04 18.08
N GLU A 6 -56.82 -64.73 19.37
CA GLU A 6 -55.96 -63.74 20.05
C GLU A 6 -54.50 -64.19 20.07
N ILE A 7 -54.27 -65.50 20.27
CA ILE A 7 -52.92 -66.09 20.26
C ILE A 7 -52.31 -66.00 18.85
N ILE A 8 -53.09 -66.22 17.79
CA ILE A 8 -52.62 -66.13 16.40
C ILE A 8 -52.25 -64.68 16.03
N ILE A 9 -53.06 -63.70 16.44
CA ILE A 9 -52.78 -62.27 16.19
C ILE A 9 -51.52 -61.82 16.93
N LEU A 10 -51.32 -62.29 18.16
CA LEU A 10 -50.14 -61.96 18.97
C LEU A 10 -48.85 -62.53 18.34
N ILE A 11 -48.91 -63.76 17.83
CA ILE A 11 -47.77 -64.40 17.14
C ILE A 11 -47.45 -63.67 15.83
N ILE A 12 -48.45 -63.28 15.03
CA ILE A 12 -48.26 -62.51 13.80
C ILE A 12 -47.67 -61.13 14.09
N GLY A 13 -48.15 -60.43 15.12
CA GLY A 13 -47.62 -59.15 15.55
C GLY A 13 -46.16 -59.25 15.99
N PHE A 14 -45.80 -60.28 16.75
CA PHE A 14 -44.42 -60.54 17.17
C PHE A 14 -43.51 -60.85 15.96
N LEU A 15 -43.99 -61.65 15.01
CA LEU A 15 -43.28 -61.96 13.76
C LEU A 15 -43.03 -60.71 12.92
N ALA A 16 -44.01 -59.81 12.82
CA ALA A 16 -43.87 -58.54 12.09
C ALA A 16 -42.83 -57.61 12.72
N VAL A 17 -42.75 -57.57 14.06
CA VAL A 17 -41.71 -56.80 14.79
C VAL A 17 -40.33 -57.42 14.57
N CYS A 18 -40.21 -58.75 14.63
CA CYS A 18 -38.95 -59.45 14.36
C CYS A 18 -38.46 -59.23 12.91
N ILE A 19 -39.35 -59.29 11.93
CA ILE A 19 -39.02 -59.00 10.52
C ILE A 19 -38.62 -57.54 10.36
N SER A 20 -39.31 -56.60 11.02
CA SER A 20 -38.97 -55.17 10.96
C SER A 20 -37.59 -54.88 11.55
N PHE A 21 -37.22 -55.57 12.63
CA PHE A 21 -35.88 -55.48 13.23
C PHE A 21 -34.81 -56.10 12.32
N PHE A 22 -35.14 -57.20 11.63
CA PHE A 22 -34.22 -57.85 10.68
C PHE A 22 -34.02 -57.03 9.39
N VAL A 23 -35.07 -56.40 8.86
CA VAL A 23 -35.00 -55.51 7.70
C VAL A 23 -34.28 -54.20 8.04
N GLY A 24 -34.47 -53.67 9.26
CA GLY A 24 -33.72 -52.49 9.74
C GLY A 24 -32.25 -52.76 10.08
N ASN A 25 -31.90 -54.01 10.44
CA ASN A 25 -30.55 -54.39 10.87
C ASN A 25 -29.69 -55.04 9.77
N ASN A 26 -30.27 -55.41 8.61
CA ASN A 26 -29.50 -55.90 7.46
C ASN A 26 -29.36 -54.84 6.35
N SER A 27 -29.04 -53.61 6.73
CA SER A 27 -28.67 -52.51 5.82
C SER A 27 -27.24 -52.64 5.26
N ASN A 28 -26.76 -53.86 5.07
CA ASN A 28 -25.65 -54.14 4.17
C ASN A 28 -26.02 -55.26 3.21
N ALA A 29 -25.91 -54.94 1.92
CA ALA A 29 -26.06 -55.84 0.77
C ALA A 29 -27.47 -56.03 0.18
N LYS A 30 -28.21 -54.94 -0.02
CA LYS A 30 -28.55 -54.48 -1.38
C LYS A 30 -28.54 -52.96 -1.39
N THR A 31 -27.34 -52.38 -1.39
CA THR A 31 -27.12 -51.17 -2.17
C THR A 31 -27.66 -51.52 -3.54
N ALA A 32 -28.85 -51.03 -3.88
CA ALA A 32 -29.17 -50.82 -5.27
C ALA A 32 -27.97 -50.03 -5.78
N GLN A 33 -27.08 -50.72 -6.51
CA GLN A 33 -26.23 -50.06 -7.45
C GLN A 33 -27.22 -49.21 -8.23
N ILE A 34 -27.21 -47.91 -7.94
CA ILE A 34 -27.62 -46.92 -8.91
C ILE A 34 -26.70 -47.28 -10.05
N SER A 35 -27.25 -48.05 -10.99
CA SER A 35 -26.59 -48.43 -12.21
C SER A 35 -25.92 -47.17 -12.69
N HIS A 36 -24.59 -47.22 -12.85
CA HIS A 36 -23.94 -46.31 -13.74
C HIS A 36 -24.84 -46.28 -14.97
N VAL A 37 -25.53 -45.15 -15.20
CA VAL A 37 -26.22 -44.96 -16.47
C VAL A 37 -25.06 -44.99 -17.44
N ASP A 38 -24.86 -46.15 -18.08
CA ASP A 38 -23.93 -46.32 -19.18
C ASP A 38 -24.50 -45.49 -20.33
N MET A 39 -24.30 -44.18 -20.17
CA MET A 39 -24.58 -43.20 -21.17
C MET A 39 -23.65 -43.53 -22.34
N PRO A 40 -24.17 -43.72 -23.57
CA PRO A 40 -23.36 -44.04 -24.75
C PRO A 40 -22.14 -43.12 -24.82
N GLU A 41 -20.97 -43.66 -25.15
CA GLU A 41 -19.71 -42.91 -25.14
C GLU A 41 -19.78 -41.64 -26.00
N GLU A 42 -20.52 -41.68 -27.11
CA GLU A 42 -20.83 -40.51 -27.95
C GLU A 42 -21.59 -39.40 -27.21
N THR A 43 -22.58 -39.76 -26.39
CA THR A 43 -23.36 -38.77 -25.61
C THR A 43 -22.56 -38.19 -24.44
N LYS A 44 -21.60 -38.95 -23.88
CA LYS A 44 -20.65 -38.43 -22.87
C LYS A 44 -19.71 -37.40 -23.51
N GLU A 45 -19.22 -37.66 -24.72
CA GLU A 45 -18.33 -36.74 -25.44
C GLU A 45 -19.05 -35.49 -25.94
N GLN A 46 -20.29 -35.61 -26.44
CA GLN A 46 -21.12 -34.44 -26.79
C GLN A 46 -21.41 -33.57 -25.57
N LEU A 47 -21.78 -34.18 -24.43
CA LEU A 47 -22.03 -33.45 -23.19
C LEU A 47 -20.77 -32.77 -22.65
N LYS A 48 -19.61 -33.45 -22.69
CA LYS A 48 -18.32 -32.83 -22.33
C LYS A 48 -17.99 -31.65 -23.22
N LYS A 49 -18.21 -31.77 -24.53
CA LYS A 49 -17.94 -30.69 -25.48
C LYS A 49 -18.84 -29.48 -25.22
N GLU A 50 -20.14 -29.69 -25.03
CA GLU A 50 -21.08 -28.62 -24.70
C GLU A 50 -20.74 -27.94 -23.37
N MET A 51 -20.37 -28.72 -22.33
CA MET A 51 -19.88 -28.18 -21.07
C MET A 51 -18.57 -27.38 -21.25
N THR A 52 -17.66 -27.87 -22.07
CA THR A 52 -16.38 -27.19 -22.34
C THR A 52 -16.61 -25.88 -23.08
N ASP A 53 -17.47 -25.87 -24.10
CA ASP A 53 -17.82 -24.67 -24.87
C ASP A 53 -18.56 -23.65 -23.99
N TYR A 54 -19.48 -24.09 -23.11
CA TYR A 54 -20.16 -23.23 -22.14
C TYR A 54 -19.18 -22.64 -21.12
N LEU A 55 -18.27 -23.47 -20.58
CA LEU A 55 -17.27 -23.03 -19.62
C LEU A 55 -16.27 -22.05 -20.25
N GLU A 56 -15.82 -22.31 -21.47
CA GLU A 56 -14.91 -21.41 -22.19
C GLU A 56 -15.61 -20.07 -22.49
N GLY A 57 -16.88 -20.10 -22.91
CA GLY A 57 -17.68 -18.89 -23.10
C GLY A 57 -17.86 -18.10 -21.80
N LYS A 58 -18.13 -18.78 -20.68
CA LYS A 58 -18.23 -18.13 -19.36
C LYS A 58 -16.91 -17.57 -18.87
N LYS A 59 -15.82 -18.29 -19.09
CA LYS A 59 -14.46 -17.83 -18.77
C LYS A 59 -14.13 -16.56 -19.55
N GLU A 60 -14.36 -16.54 -20.86
CA GLU A 60 -14.10 -15.36 -21.70
C GLU A 60 -14.97 -14.17 -21.27
N GLN A 61 -16.25 -14.40 -20.98
CA GLN A 61 -17.13 -13.36 -20.44
C GLN A 61 -16.60 -12.77 -19.14
N THR A 62 -16.23 -13.62 -18.16
CA THR A 62 -15.71 -13.16 -16.86
C THR A 62 -14.37 -12.44 -17.02
N ILE A 63 -13.49 -12.90 -17.93
CA ILE A 63 -12.23 -12.22 -18.24
C ILE A 63 -12.51 -10.82 -18.81
N SER A 64 -13.43 -10.72 -19.78
CA SER A 64 -13.81 -9.45 -20.38
C SER A 64 -14.39 -8.47 -19.36
N GLU A 65 -15.35 -8.92 -18.53
CA GLU A 65 -15.94 -8.11 -17.46
C GLU A 65 -14.88 -7.67 -16.44
N THR A 66 -13.95 -8.57 -16.08
CA THR A 66 -12.85 -8.26 -15.16
C THR A 66 -11.89 -7.24 -15.77
N GLN A 67 -11.54 -7.38 -17.05
CA GLN A 67 -10.67 -6.45 -17.75
C GLN A 67 -11.31 -5.07 -17.85
N GLU A 68 -12.60 -4.99 -18.17
CA GLU A 68 -13.34 -3.72 -18.20
C GLU A 68 -13.41 -3.08 -16.81
N TYR A 69 -13.73 -3.86 -15.77
CA TYR A 69 -13.73 -3.39 -14.40
C TYR A 69 -12.36 -2.86 -13.95
N LEU A 70 -11.28 -3.60 -14.24
CA LEU A 70 -9.91 -3.21 -13.93
C LEU A 70 -9.49 -1.96 -14.69
N ASN A 71 -9.81 -1.86 -15.98
CA ASN A 71 -9.53 -0.67 -16.78
C ASN A 71 -10.25 0.56 -16.20
N ARG A 72 -11.54 0.41 -15.85
CA ARG A 72 -12.31 1.49 -15.22
C ARG A 72 -11.70 1.90 -13.89
N LYS A 73 -11.39 0.93 -13.02
CA LYS A 73 -10.80 1.19 -11.70
C LYS A 73 -9.40 1.79 -11.79
N SER A 74 -8.59 1.35 -12.74
CA SER A 74 -7.26 1.90 -13.00
C SER A 74 -7.35 3.34 -13.49
N ASN A 75 -8.26 3.65 -14.41
CA ASN A 75 -8.44 5.00 -14.93
C ASN A 75 -8.92 5.97 -13.83
N GLU A 76 -9.86 5.53 -13.00
CA GLU A 76 -10.27 6.25 -11.79
C GLU A 76 -9.07 6.51 -10.87
N LYS A 77 -8.23 5.50 -10.62
CA LYS A 77 -7.09 5.65 -9.73
C LYS A 77 -5.99 6.56 -10.29
N ILE A 78 -5.77 6.53 -11.60
CA ILE A 78 -4.86 7.45 -12.29
C ILE A 78 -5.36 8.88 -12.15
N MET A 79 -6.66 9.12 -12.30
CA MET A 79 -7.26 10.45 -12.13
C MET A 79 -7.10 10.98 -10.70
N GLU A 80 -7.45 10.17 -9.68
CA GLU A 80 -7.24 10.53 -8.28
C GLU A 80 -5.77 10.83 -7.97
N PHE A 81 -4.86 10.02 -8.51
CA PHE A 81 -3.43 10.19 -8.32
C PHE A 81 -2.91 11.46 -8.99
N ASP A 82 -3.37 11.76 -10.21
CA ASP A 82 -3.01 12.97 -10.95
C ASP A 82 -3.48 14.24 -10.23
N GLU A 83 -4.70 14.23 -9.71
CA GLU A 83 -5.24 15.33 -8.90
C GLU A 83 -4.41 15.54 -7.62
N PHE A 84 -4.10 14.48 -6.90
CA PHE A 84 -3.26 14.55 -5.70
C PHE A 84 -1.82 15.01 -6.00
N SER A 85 -1.23 14.48 -7.07
CA SER A 85 0.11 14.85 -7.55
C SER A 85 0.17 16.33 -7.92
N SER A 86 -0.86 16.82 -8.63
CA SER A 86 -0.97 18.22 -9.00
C SER A 86 -1.02 19.14 -7.78
N GLN A 87 -1.79 18.78 -6.75
CA GLN A 87 -1.83 19.55 -5.49
C GLN A 87 -0.48 19.57 -4.77
N ILE A 88 0.24 18.46 -4.75
CA ILE A 88 1.58 18.40 -4.16
C ILE A 88 2.55 19.26 -4.97
N MET A 89 2.55 19.13 -6.31
CA MET A 89 3.43 19.90 -7.18
C MET A 89 3.20 21.40 -7.07
N GLU A 90 1.95 21.84 -6.94
CA GLU A 90 1.63 23.23 -6.71
C GLU A 90 2.19 23.73 -5.37
N LYS A 91 2.10 22.93 -4.31
CA LYS A 91 2.71 23.25 -3.00
C LYS A 91 4.24 23.27 -3.07
N ILE A 92 4.86 22.34 -3.78
CA ILE A 92 6.32 22.32 -3.99
C ILE A 92 6.75 23.58 -4.73
N ASN A 93 6.04 23.96 -5.80
CA ASN A 93 6.36 25.15 -6.57
C ASN A 93 6.19 26.42 -5.73
N ARG A 94 5.09 26.57 -4.99
CA ARG A 94 4.88 27.69 -4.07
C ARG A 94 5.98 27.78 -3.01
N ASN A 95 6.32 26.67 -2.35
CA ASN A 95 7.39 26.65 -1.36
C ASN A 95 8.75 27.00 -1.98
N HIS A 96 9.02 26.52 -3.19
CA HIS A 96 10.25 26.86 -3.91
C HIS A 96 10.33 28.35 -4.24
N GLU A 97 9.25 28.93 -4.73
CA GLU A 97 9.14 30.37 -4.99
C GLU A 97 9.36 31.19 -3.71
N GLU A 98 8.73 30.80 -2.60
CA GLU A 98 8.88 31.50 -1.31
C GLU A 98 10.34 31.42 -0.79
N VAL A 99 10.98 30.25 -0.89
CA VAL A 99 12.38 30.09 -0.48
C VAL A 99 13.30 30.94 -1.35
N VAL A 100 13.14 30.91 -2.67
CA VAL A 100 13.95 31.75 -3.59
C VAL A 100 13.73 33.23 -3.30
N PHE A 101 12.50 33.64 -3.06
CA PHE A 101 12.15 35.01 -2.68
C PHE A 101 12.80 35.43 -1.36
N MET A 102 12.77 34.59 -0.33
CA MET A 102 13.47 34.84 0.92
C MET A 102 14.97 35.01 0.72
N TYR A 103 15.60 34.18 -0.13
CA TYR A 103 17.02 34.33 -0.49
C TYR A 103 17.30 35.66 -1.20
N GLN A 104 16.43 36.10 -2.11
CA GLN A 104 16.55 37.40 -2.77
C GLN A 104 16.44 38.54 -1.74
N MET A 105 15.41 38.54 -0.89
CA MET A 105 15.24 39.55 0.15
C MET A 105 16.40 39.62 1.16
N LEU A 106 16.96 38.47 1.56
CA LEU A 106 18.12 38.42 2.44
C LEU A 106 19.36 39.00 1.75
N SER A 107 19.55 38.67 0.48
CA SER A 107 20.65 39.20 -0.33
C SER A 107 20.52 40.72 -0.50
N ASP A 108 19.32 41.21 -0.84
CA ASP A 108 19.02 42.64 -0.98
C ASP A 108 19.24 43.39 0.35
N LYS A 109 18.83 42.81 1.49
CA LYS A 109 19.08 43.39 2.81
C LYS A 109 20.57 43.39 3.18
N GLU A 110 21.32 42.37 2.81
CA GLU A 110 22.77 42.33 3.01
C GLU A 110 23.46 43.43 2.19
N GLU A 111 23.05 43.62 0.94
CA GLU A 111 23.56 44.66 0.05
C GLU A 111 23.26 46.06 0.60
N GLN A 112 22.01 46.34 0.97
CA GLN A 112 21.62 47.60 1.60
C GLN A 112 22.40 47.86 2.90
N LEU A 113 22.58 46.83 3.74
CA LEU A 113 23.36 46.97 4.97
C LEU A 113 24.82 47.30 4.69
N LYS A 114 25.45 46.66 3.70
CA LYS A 114 26.82 46.97 3.25
C LYS A 114 26.90 48.40 2.73
N GLU A 115 25.92 48.85 1.94
CA GLU A 115 25.86 50.21 1.41
C GLU A 115 25.75 51.25 2.54
N HIS A 116 24.83 51.06 3.49
CA HIS A 116 24.66 51.92 4.65
C HIS A 116 25.91 51.99 5.54
N LEU A 117 26.58 50.86 5.77
CA LEU A 117 27.87 50.82 6.49
C LEU A 117 28.96 51.61 5.75
N ASN A 118 29.06 51.44 4.43
CA ASN A 118 30.02 52.16 3.60
C ASN A 118 29.76 53.67 3.59
N HIS A 119 28.50 54.10 3.56
CA HIS A 119 28.12 55.51 3.65
C HIS A 119 28.34 56.11 5.05
N ALA A 120 28.05 55.36 6.11
CA ALA A 120 28.31 55.79 7.49
C ALA A 120 29.82 55.92 7.76
N SER A 121 30.62 54.99 7.24
CA SER A 121 32.09 55.02 7.40
C SER A 121 32.77 56.14 6.61
N LYS A 122 32.16 56.65 5.52
CA LYS A 122 32.68 57.79 4.74
C LYS A 122 32.36 59.16 5.33
N LYS A 123 31.38 59.28 6.24
CA LYS A 123 30.91 60.58 6.75
C LYS A 123 31.48 60.99 8.11
N ASN A 124 32.04 60.09 8.94
CA ASN A 124 32.66 60.45 10.22
C ASN A 124 33.81 59.48 10.60
N PRO A 125 35.08 59.90 10.63
CA PRO A 125 36.20 59.01 10.99
C PRO A 125 36.35 58.75 12.50
N THR A 126 35.56 59.38 13.38
CA THR A 126 35.88 59.44 14.82
C THR A 126 35.09 58.47 15.72
N GLN A 127 34.35 57.52 15.18
CA GLN A 127 33.65 56.48 15.99
C GLN A 127 34.04 55.05 15.61
N ALA A 128 35.22 54.87 15.01
CA ALA A 128 35.71 53.58 14.52
C ALA A 128 36.02 52.54 15.62
N ALA A 129 36.09 52.90 16.90
CA ALA A 129 36.48 51.97 17.97
C ALA A 129 35.34 51.08 18.52
N GLY A 130 34.07 51.35 18.16
CA GLY A 130 32.92 50.60 18.68
C GLY A 130 32.42 49.44 17.80
N ILE A 131 32.86 49.39 16.53
CA ILE A 131 32.24 48.53 15.50
C ILE A 131 33.09 47.28 15.18
N GLU A 132 34.35 47.24 15.59
CA GLU A 132 35.22 46.07 15.36
C GLU A 132 34.74 44.80 16.07
N ARG A 133 33.97 44.90 17.17
CA ARG A 133 33.44 43.70 17.87
C ARG A 133 32.24 43.04 17.20
N LYS A 134 31.62 43.65 16.18
CA LYS A 134 30.49 43.04 15.47
C LYS A 134 30.90 42.39 14.14
N LYS A 135 32.16 42.56 13.71
CA LYS A 135 32.69 41.96 12.47
C LYS A 135 32.94 40.45 12.59
N GLU A 136 33.23 39.92 13.77
CA GLU A 136 33.58 38.50 13.94
C GLU A 136 32.38 37.53 13.96
N ILE A 137 31.16 38.00 14.24
CA ILE A 137 30.00 37.09 14.39
C ILE A 137 29.32 36.79 13.04
N LEU A 138 29.45 37.66 12.03
CA LEU A 138 28.75 37.46 10.75
C LEU A 138 29.61 36.88 9.61
N GLN A 139 30.94 36.86 9.72
CA GLN A 139 31.80 36.44 8.60
C GLN A 139 32.12 34.94 8.52
N LYS A 140 31.67 34.09 9.45
CA LYS A 140 32.12 32.67 9.46
C LYS A 140 31.18 31.64 8.83
N LYS A 141 30.10 31.99 8.13
CA LYS A 141 29.27 30.95 7.51
C LYS A 141 28.49 31.37 6.26
N VAL A 142 29.19 31.80 5.22
CA VAL A 142 28.70 31.61 3.84
C VAL A 142 29.90 31.28 2.95
N PRO A 143 30.08 30.03 2.48
CA PRO A 143 31.03 29.74 1.43
C PRO A 143 30.49 30.29 0.10
N GLU A 144 31.12 31.36 -0.35
CA GLU A 144 31.06 31.84 -1.73
C GLU A 144 31.81 30.85 -2.63
N LYS A 145 31.09 30.09 -3.46
CA LYS A 145 31.60 29.57 -4.74
C LYS A 145 30.47 29.52 -5.77
N GLU A 146 30.54 30.44 -6.71
CA GLU A 146 29.72 30.47 -7.91
C GLU A 146 30.00 29.26 -8.84
N LYS A 147 28.92 28.80 -9.50
CA LYS A 147 28.85 28.15 -10.82
C LYS A 147 29.82 26.99 -11.11
N LYS A 148 29.31 25.77 -10.92
CA LYS A 148 29.47 24.68 -11.89
C LYS A 148 28.22 23.80 -11.89
N VAL A 149 27.33 24.05 -12.85
CA VAL A 149 26.28 23.11 -13.23
C VAL A 149 26.97 21.98 -13.99
N GLU A 150 27.36 20.92 -13.29
CA GLU A 150 27.37 19.56 -13.84
C GLU A 150 27.49 18.51 -12.73
N LYS A 151 26.41 17.73 -12.58
CA LYS A 151 26.31 16.39 -11.98
C LYS A 151 27.13 16.09 -10.71
N LYS A 152 26.47 16.18 -9.56
CA LYS A 152 26.09 15.03 -8.71
C LYS A 152 25.20 15.51 -7.57
N ALA A 153 24.17 14.74 -7.29
CA ALA A 153 23.30 14.91 -6.15
C ALA A 153 24.12 14.78 -4.86
N GLU A 154 24.18 15.87 -4.09
CA GLU A 154 24.47 15.84 -2.67
C GLU A 154 23.66 16.98 -2.05
N VAL A 155 22.51 16.61 -1.48
CA VAL A 155 21.65 17.50 -0.70
C VAL A 155 22.38 17.73 0.64
N PRO A 156 22.53 18.98 1.11
CA PRO A 156 23.12 19.27 2.42
C PRO A 156 22.32 18.59 3.54
N PRO A 157 22.92 18.29 4.71
CA PRO A 157 22.25 17.54 5.76
C PRO A 157 21.19 18.43 6.42
N SER A 158 19.95 18.30 5.98
CA SER A 158 18.77 18.75 6.72
C SER A 158 18.31 17.64 7.66
N GLN A 159 17.68 18.02 8.76
CA GLN A 159 17.23 17.13 9.86
C GLN A 159 16.36 15.95 9.40
N ASP A 160 15.76 16.03 8.20
CA ASP A 160 15.02 14.93 7.57
C ASP A 160 15.90 13.74 7.18
N SER A 161 17.18 13.98 6.87
CA SER A 161 18.15 12.90 6.64
C SER A 161 18.36 12.06 7.89
N ASP A 162 18.33 12.68 9.07
CA ASP A 162 18.51 11.98 10.35
C ASP A 162 17.29 11.10 10.68
N LEU A 163 16.08 11.59 10.38
CA LEU A 163 14.84 10.80 10.50
C LEU A 163 14.84 9.62 9.53
N ASN A 164 15.24 9.84 8.27
CA ASN A 164 15.33 8.78 7.26
C ASN A 164 16.39 7.73 7.63
N ALA A 165 17.53 8.16 8.17
CA ALA A 165 18.56 7.27 8.68
C ALA A 165 18.07 6.44 9.88
N GLN A 166 17.30 7.05 10.80
CA GLN A 166 16.67 6.33 11.91
C GLN A 166 15.62 5.32 11.44
N MET A 167 14.77 5.68 10.47
CA MET A 167 13.80 4.75 9.88
C MET A 167 14.50 3.51 9.30
N LEU A 168 15.59 3.72 8.56
CA LEU A 168 16.35 2.64 7.95
C LEU A 168 17.09 1.78 9.00
N ALA A 169 17.63 2.38 10.05
CA ALA A 169 18.28 1.66 11.15
C ALA A 169 17.29 0.77 11.92
N LEU A 170 16.10 1.29 12.23
CA LEU A 170 15.05 0.53 12.91
C LEU A 170 14.51 -0.60 12.02
N TYR A 171 14.41 -0.39 10.71
CA TYR A 171 14.03 -1.43 9.75
C TYR A 171 15.11 -2.53 9.64
N LYS A 172 16.39 -2.15 9.60
CA LYS A 172 17.53 -3.11 9.63
C LYS A 172 17.61 -3.92 10.92
N GLN A 173 17.09 -3.37 12.03
CA GLN A 173 16.92 -4.09 13.29
C GLN A 173 15.71 -5.06 13.29
N GLY A 174 14.98 -5.16 12.18
CA GLY A 174 13.85 -6.08 12.00
C GLY A 174 12.53 -5.58 12.57
N LYS A 175 12.43 -4.30 12.96
CA LYS A 175 11.16 -3.72 13.44
C LYS A 175 10.16 -3.58 12.30
N SER A 176 8.89 -3.79 12.61
CA SER A 176 7.82 -3.68 11.63
C SER A 176 7.58 -2.22 11.22
N ILE A 177 7.13 -2.00 9.98
CA ILE A 177 6.77 -0.67 9.44
C ILE A 177 5.81 0.07 10.39
N LEU A 178 4.90 -0.66 11.02
CA LEU A 178 3.94 -0.13 12.00
C LEU A 178 4.61 0.35 13.29
N GLU A 179 5.62 -0.36 13.78
CA GLU A 179 6.37 -0.01 14.99
C GLU A 179 7.24 1.22 14.77
N ILE A 180 7.88 1.31 13.59
CA ILE A 180 8.70 2.44 13.17
C ILE A 180 7.83 3.70 13.06
N SER A 181 6.66 3.58 12.43
CA SER A 181 5.67 4.65 12.32
C SER A 181 5.26 5.19 13.70
N LYS A 182 5.03 4.30 14.67
CA LYS A 182 4.68 4.71 16.05
C LYS A 182 5.83 5.35 16.81
N MET A 183 7.06 4.83 16.68
CA MET A 183 8.22 5.39 17.41
C MET A 183 8.62 6.77 16.89
N LEU A 184 8.60 6.94 15.57
CA LEU A 184 9.05 8.18 14.94
C LEU A 184 7.93 9.19 14.71
N HIS A 185 6.67 8.83 15.00
CA HIS A 185 5.48 9.65 14.72
C HIS A 185 5.34 10.00 13.23
N VAL A 186 5.72 9.06 12.37
CA VAL A 186 5.78 9.21 10.90
C VAL A 186 4.73 8.32 10.25
N GLY A 187 4.15 8.73 9.12
CA GLY A 187 3.11 7.95 8.44
C GLY A 187 3.61 6.59 7.94
N GLN A 188 2.77 5.55 8.01
CA GLN A 188 3.15 4.20 7.53
C GLN A 188 3.53 4.19 6.03
N GLY A 189 2.93 5.10 5.24
CA GLY A 189 3.28 5.31 3.84
C GLY A 189 4.68 5.90 3.64
N GLU A 190 5.08 6.85 4.49
CA GLU A 190 6.41 7.49 4.45
C GLU A 190 7.50 6.49 4.83
N VAL A 191 7.29 5.70 5.89
CA VAL A 191 8.23 4.63 6.28
C VAL A 191 8.39 3.61 5.16
N LYS A 192 7.29 3.18 4.54
CA LYS A 192 7.33 2.23 3.42
C LYS A 192 8.04 2.80 2.19
N LEU A 193 7.86 4.07 1.90
CA LEU A 193 8.53 4.76 0.80
C LEU A 193 10.05 4.82 1.02
N ILE A 194 10.49 5.24 2.21
CA ILE A 194 11.92 5.32 2.55
C ILE A 194 12.58 3.94 2.53
N VAL A 195 11.94 2.92 3.08
CA VAL A 195 12.43 1.54 3.03
C VAL A 195 12.50 1.03 1.59
N SER A 196 11.53 1.36 0.73
CA SER A 196 11.55 0.93 -0.67
C SER A 196 12.65 1.63 -1.48
N LEU A 197 12.95 2.89 -1.16
CA LEU A 197 13.98 3.69 -1.84
C LEU A 197 15.40 3.36 -1.36
N TYR A 198 15.59 3.06 -0.07
CA TYR A 198 16.92 2.94 0.55
C TYR A 198 17.21 1.58 1.22
N GLY A 199 16.20 0.71 1.36
CA GLY A 199 16.32 -0.61 2.00
C GLY A 199 16.81 -1.73 1.08
N GLY A 200 16.94 -1.48 -0.22
CA GLY A 200 17.39 -2.44 -1.24
C GLY A 200 18.90 -2.47 -1.47
N LYS A 201 19.72 -2.54 -0.42
CA LYS A 201 21.15 -2.88 -0.51
C LYS A 201 21.55 -3.86 0.57
#